data_AF-A0AA88DNN9-F1
#
_entry.id   AF-A0AA88DNN9-F1
#
_cell.length_a   1.000
_cell.length_b   1.000
_cell.length_c   1.000
_cell.angle_alpha   90.00
_cell.angle_beta   90.00
_cell.angle_gamma   90.00
#
_symmetry.space_group_name_H-M   'P 1'
#
loop_
_entity.id
_entity.type
_entity.pdbx_description
1 polymer ?
#
loop_
_entity_poly.entity_id
_entity_poly.type
_entity_poly.pdbx_seq_one_letter_code
_entity_poly.pdbx_strand_id
1 'polypeptide(L)'
;MLLLFLFIWSLFFLGTFQLQSSQTQVLLQLKKHLEYPKQLEVWQEHGVDFCYITSSSQVNLTCQENVLTELRIIGDKPNKMIEFNGLPIPTRT
;
A
#
# COMPACT_ATOMS: atom_id res chain seq x y z
N MET A 1 -32.94 6.47 -26.95
CA MET A 1 -31.81 5.52 -27.11
C MET A 1 -30.47 6.13 -26.68
N LEU A 2 -30.12 7.33 -27.15
CA LEU A 2 -28.86 8.02 -26.78
C LEU A 2 -28.76 8.36 -25.28
N LEU A 3 -29.88 8.75 -24.65
CA LEU A 3 -29.95 9.03 -23.22
C LEU A 3 -29.60 7.81 -22.34
N LEU A 4 -30.10 6.63 -22.72
CA LEU A 4 -29.80 5.36 -22.04
C LEU A 4 -28.33 4.98 -22.21
N PHE A 5 -27.76 5.23 -23.39
CA PHE A 5 -26.34 4.98 -23.66
C PHE A 5 -25.44 5.89 -22.80
N LEU A 6 -25.80 7.17 -22.67
CA LEU A 6 -25.10 8.11 -21.78
C LEU A 6 -25.23 7.72 -20.30
N PHE A 7 -26.40 7.20 -19.89
CA PHE A 7 -26.63 6.74 -18.52
C PHE A 7 -25.77 5.51 -18.20
N ILE A 8 -25.73 4.52 -19.09
CA ILE A 8 -24.90 3.32 -18.95
C ILE A 8 -23.41 3.70 -18.95
N TRP A 9 -23.02 4.65 -19.80
CA TRP A 9 -21.65 5.17 -19.85
C TRP A 9 -21.27 5.87 -18.54
N SER A 10 -22.13 6.75 -18.03
CA SER A 10 -21.95 7.44 -16.74
C SER A 10 -21.77 6.46 -15.58
N LEU A 11 -22.57 5.39 -15.52
CA LEU A 11 -22.46 4.36 -14.48
C LEU A 11 -21.12 3.61 -14.53
N PHE A 12 -20.49 3.50 -15.71
CA PHE A 12 -19.17 2.89 -15.86
C PHE A 12 -18.03 3.74 -15.25
N PHE A 13 -18.14 5.07 -15.30
CA PHE A 13 -17.14 5.97 -14.70
C PHE A 13 -17.31 6.19 -13.19
N LEU A 14 -18.52 5.97 -12.67
CA LEU A 14 -18.79 6.06 -11.23
C LEU A 14 -18.07 4.96 -10.42
N GLY A 15 -17.68 3.85 -11.05
CA GLY A 15 -16.93 2.77 -10.39
C GLY A 15 -15.42 3.00 -10.31
N THR A 16 -14.89 4.00 -11.02
CA THR A 16 -13.47 4.32 -11.01
C THR A 16 -13.22 5.56 -10.16
N PHE A 17 -13.53 5.48 -8.87
CA PHE A 17 -12.86 6.35 -7.93
C PHE A 17 -11.41 5.87 -7.89
N GLN A 18 -10.58 6.27 -8.86
CA GLN A 18 -9.15 6.01 -8.71
C GLN A 18 -8.75 6.64 -7.37
N LEU A 19 -8.06 5.87 -6.53
CA LEU A 19 -7.39 6.37 -5.34
C LEU A 19 -6.83 7.76 -5.67
N GLN A 20 -7.17 8.78 -4.87
CA GLN A 20 -6.76 10.17 -5.12
C GLN A 20 -5.30 10.16 -5.60
N SER A 21 -4.97 10.73 -6.76
CA SER A 21 -3.68 10.45 -7.44
C SER A 21 -2.46 10.66 -6.54
N SER A 22 -2.58 11.54 -5.55
CA SER A 22 -1.60 11.74 -4.48
C SER A 22 -1.32 10.48 -3.64
N GLN A 23 -2.34 9.70 -3.24
CA GLN A 23 -2.16 8.46 -2.49
C GLN A 23 -1.41 7.41 -3.31
N THR A 24 -1.76 7.23 -4.59
CA THR A 24 -1.04 6.34 -5.51
C THR A 24 0.43 6.71 -5.61
N GLN A 25 0.72 8.00 -5.79
CA GLN A 25 2.09 8.48 -5.93
C GLN A 25 2.92 8.23 -4.66
N VAL A 26 2.34 8.42 -3.47
CA VAL A 26 3.00 8.15 -2.19
C VAL A 26 3.33 6.66 -2.02
N LEU A 27 2.40 5.75 -2.36
CA LEU A 27 2.65 4.31 -2.28
C LEU A 27 3.76 3.86 -3.23
N LEU A 28 3.79 4.41 -4.44
CA LEU A 28 4.84 4.13 -5.42
C LEU A 28 6.19 4.66 -4.95
N GLN A 29 6.23 5.86 -4.36
CA GLN A 29 7.45 6.40 -3.75
C GLN A 29 7.93 5.53 -2.59
N LEU A 30 7.02 5.03 -1.75
CA LEU A 30 7.36 4.11 -0.67
C LEU A 30 7.98 2.81 -1.21
N LYS A 31 7.42 2.23 -2.27
CA LYS A 31 8.01 1.07 -2.96
C LYS A 31 9.45 1.34 -3.41
N LYS A 32 9.74 2.54 -3.95
CA LYS A 32 11.11 2.94 -4.33
C LYS A 32 12.03 3.01 -3.11
N HIS A 33 11.55 3.57 -2.00
CA HIS A 33 12.32 3.69 -0.77
C HIS A 33 12.61 2.35 -0.08
N LEU A 34 11.73 1.36 -0.27
CA LEU A 34 11.92 -0.01 0.19
C LEU A 34 12.74 -0.87 -0.78
N GLU A 35 13.35 -0.27 -1.81
CA GLU A 35 14.17 -0.96 -2.82
C GLU A 35 13.39 -2.00 -3.64
N TYR A 36 12.13 -1.70 -3.98
CA TYR A 36 11.30 -2.52 -4.87
C TYR A 36 11.14 -3.99 -4.42
N PRO A 37 10.61 -4.26 -3.21
CA PRO A 37 10.44 -5.61 -2.73
C PRO A 37 9.41 -6.38 -3.59
N LYS A 38 9.63 -7.68 -3.78
CA LYS A 38 8.78 -8.56 -4.61
C LYS A 38 7.31 -8.55 -4.17
N GLN A 39 7.06 -8.40 -2.87
CA GLN A 39 5.72 -8.33 -2.30
C GLN A 39 4.91 -7.12 -2.79
N LEU A 40 5.59 -6.06 -3.25
CA LEU A 40 4.98 -4.84 -3.80
C LEU A 40 5.02 -4.80 -5.33
N GLU A 41 5.32 -5.91 -5.99
CA GLU A 41 5.43 -5.98 -7.46
C GLU A 41 4.14 -5.53 -8.15
N VAL A 42 2.98 -5.90 -7.59
CA VAL A 42 1.65 -5.54 -8.09
C VAL A 42 1.31 -4.05 -8.00
N TRP A 43 2.09 -3.24 -7.27
CA TRP A 43 1.93 -1.78 -7.22
C TRP A 43 2.52 -1.15 -8.48
N GLN A 44 1.67 -0.85 -9.45
CA GLN A 44 2.03 -0.24 -10.74
C GLN A 44 1.58 1.22 -10.82
N GLU A 45 2.25 2.02 -11.65
CA GLU A 45 1.97 3.47 -11.80
C GLU A 45 0.56 3.77 -12.36
N HIS A 46 0.01 2.87 -13.19
CA HIS A 46 -1.21 3.14 -13.94
C HIS A 46 -2.20 1.97 -13.81
N GLY A 47 -3.46 2.28 -13.50
CA GLY A 47 -4.58 1.34 -13.64
C GLY A 47 -4.79 0.34 -12.50
N VAL A 48 -4.00 0.40 -11.42
CA VAL A 48 -4.21 -0.45 -10.24
C VAL A 48 -4.97 0.32 -9.18
N ASP A 49 -6.14 -0.17 -8.80
CA ASP A 49 -6.84 0.32 -7.62
C ASP A 49 -6.35 -0.45 -6.37
N PHE A 50 -5.61 0.25 -5.53
CA PHE A 50 -5.01 -0.32 -4.32
C PHE A 50 -6.04 -0.90 -3.35
N CYS A 51 -7.27 -0.38 -3.35
CA CYS A 51 -8.34 -0.88 -2.48
C CYS A 51 -8.90 -2.23 -2.93
N TYR A 52 -8.60 -2.67 -4.16
CA TYR A 52 -9.00 -3.98 -4.70
C TYR A 52 -7.83 -4.95 -4.85
N ILE A 53 -6.61 -4.57 -4.44
CA ILE A 53 -5.48 -5.49 -4.41
C ILE A 53 -5.70 -6.53 -3.31
N THR A 54 -5.54 -7.81 -3.65
CA THR A 54 -5.59 -8.90 -2.66
C THR A 54 -4.51 -8.70 -1.61
N SER A 55 -4.91 -8.60 -0.34
CA SER A 55 -3.98 -8.56 0.78
C SER A 55 -3.21 -9.87 0.92
N SER A 56 -1.94 -9.77 1.27
CA SER A 56 -1.05 -10.91 1.57
C SER A 56 -0.66 -10.90 3.05
N SER A 57 0.04 -11.94 3.51
CA SER A 57 0.57 -11.99 4.88
C SER A 57 1.61 -10.89 5.16
N GLN A 58 2.29 -10.39 4.13
CA GLN A 58 3.36 -9.40 4.24
C GLN A 58 2.89 -7.98 3.93
N VAL A 59 1.80 -7.83 3.17
CA VAL A 59 1.29 -6.52 2.73
C VAL A 59 -0.21 -6.53 2.87
N ASN A 60 -0.74 -5.65 3.71
CA ASN A 60 -2.16 -5.48 3.93
C ASN A 60 -2.54 -3.99 3.82
N LEU A 61 -3.67 -3.74 3.17
CA LEU A 61 -4.22 -2.42 2.89
C LEU A 61 -5.66 -2.40 3.40
N THR A 62 -5.99 -1.39 4.21
CA THR A 62 -7.38 -1.12 4.60
C THR A 62 -7.85 0.15 3.92
N CYS A 63 -9.03 0.06 3.32
CA CYS A 63 -9.69 1.20 2.71
C CYS A 63 -11.06 1.45 3.34
N GLN A 64 -11.40 2.72 3.46
CA GLN A 64 -12.74 3.18 3.83
C GLN A 64 -13.22 4.11 2.72
N GLU A 65 -14.37 3.82 2.12
CA GLU A 65 -14.94 4.64 1.04
C GLU A 65 -13.93 4.91 -0.10
N ASN A 66 -13.15 3.89 -0.45
CA ASN A 66 -12.12 3.97 -1.49
C ASN A 66 -10.95 4.92 -1.17
N VAL A 67 -10.78 5.26 0.11
CA VAL A 67 -9.62 5.98 0.65
C VAL A 67 -8.80 5.01 1.48
N LEU A 68 -7.50 4.94 1.22
CA LEU A 68 -6.59 4.11 1.99
C LEU A 68 -6.39 4.73 3.39
N THR A 69 -6.71 3.96 4.44
CA THR A 69 -6.67 4.38 5.84
C THR A 69 -5.60 3.67 6.65
N GLU A 70 -5.25 2.43 6.29
CA GLU A 70 -4.15 1.68 6.92
C GLU A 70 -3.29 0.99 5.86
N LEU A 71 -1.97 1.06 6.04
CA LEU A 71 -0.97 0.31 5.29
C LEU A 71 -0.08 -0.46 6.27
N ARG A 72 -0.04 -1.79 6.12
CA ARG A 72 0.82 -2.67 6.90
C ARG A 72 1.76 -3.43 5.99
N ILE A 73 3.06 -3.24 6.19
CA ILE A 73 4.13 -3.96 5.49
C ILE A 73 5.00 -4.66 6.53
N ILE A 74 5.12 -5.99 6.40
CA ILE A 74 5.91 -6.83 7.29
C ILE A 74 7.09 -7.39 6.48
N GLY A 75 8.30 -7.09 6.95
CA GLY A 75 9.53 -7.60 6.35
C GLY A 75 9.62 -9.13 6.41
N ASP A 76 10.30 -9.70 5.44
CA ASP A 76 10.60 -11.14 5.36
C ASP A 76 11.77 -11.58 6.26
N LYS A 77 12.54 -10.62 6.79
CA LYS A 77 13.65 -10.91 7.69
C LYS A 77 13.12 -11.47 9.01
N PRO A 78 13.56 -12.68 9.43
CA PRO A 78 13.26 -13.15 10.77
C PRO A 78 13.81 -12.14 11.78
N ASN A 79 13.06 -11.89 12.85
CA ASN A 79 13.55 -11.11 13.98
C ASN A 79 14.74 -11.86 14.60
N LYS A 80 15.95 -11.64 14.06
CA LYS A 80 17.17 -11.97 14.77
C LYS A 80 17.15 -11.03 15.98
N MET A 81 16.64 -11.52 17.11
CA MET A 81 17.08 -11.01 18.39
C MET A 81 18.58 -11.24 18.40
N ILE A 82 19.33 -10.23 17.95
CA ILE A 82 20.76 -10.17 18.20
C ILE A 82 20.81 -9.98 19.71
N GLU A 83 21.11 -11.07 20.41
CA GLU A 83 21.40 -11.04 21.82
C GLU A 83 22.41 -9.92 22.04
N PHE A 84 21.98 -8.88 22.75
CA PHE A 84 22.81 -7.72 23.00
C PHE A 84 23.93 -8.14 23.92
N ASN A 85 25.07 -8.50 23.35
CA ASN A 85 26.30 -8.85 24.06
C ASN A 85 27.05 -7.59 24.54
N GLY A 86 26.33 -6.53 24.91
CA GLY A 86 26.93 -5.31 25.45
C GLY A 86 27.00 -5.38 26.97
N LEU A 87 28.16 -5.07 27.53
CA LEU A 87 28.33 -4.92 28.97
C LEU A 87 27.75 -3.56 29.42
N PRO A 88 27.05 -3.51 30.57
CA PRO A 88 26.54 -2.24 31.10
C PRO A 88 27.71 -1.31 31.42
N ILE A 89 27.64 -0.07 30.93
CA ILE A 89 28.61 0.97 31.28
C ILE A 89 28.32 1.39 32.73
N PRO A 90 29.29 1.26 33.66
CA PRO A 90 29.07 1.69 35.03
C PRO A 90 28.83 3.20 35.07
N THR A 91 27.70 3.61 35.63
CA THR A 91 27.37 5.00 35.95
C THR A 91 28.43 5.58 36.87
N ARG A 92 29.07 6.67 36.46
CA ARG A 92 29.86 7.51 37.37
C ARG A 92 28.93 8.51 38.05
N THR A 93 28.68 8.31 39.33
CA THR A 93 28.12 9.30 40.26
C THR A 93 29.24 9.91 41.09
#